data_AF-A0A810E1P9-F1
#
_entry.id   AF-A0A810E1P9-F1
#
_cell.length_a   1.000
_cell.length_b   1.000
_cell.length_c   1.000
_cell.angle_alpha   90.00
_cell.angle_beta   90.00
_cell.angle_gamma   90.00
#
_symmetry.space_group_name_H-M   'P 1'
#
loop_
_entity.id
_entity.type
_entity.pdbx_description
1 polymer ?
#
loop_
_entity_poly.entity_id
_entity_poly.type
_entity_poly.pdbx_seq_one_letter_code
_entity_poly.pdbx_strand_id
1 'polypeptide(L)' 'MNWTSPLVRKWIEQKWNIRYSDRGTRDLLYRLKLSFTKPTYTLAKADPQKQEEFKEHFQELKTPRWAHRPDSV' A
#
# COMPACT_ATOMS: atom_id res chain seq x y z
N MET A 1 12.94 2.96 14.28
CA MET A 1 13.36 1.94 13.29
C MET A 1 12.16 1.07 12.95
N ASN A 2 11.82 0.89 11.67
CA ASN A 2 10.71 0.04 11.24
C ASN A 2 11.25 -1.31 10.74
N TRP A 3 10.75 -2.41 11.31
CA TRP A 3 11.04 -3.76 10.81
C TRP A 3 10.22 -4.02 9.54
N THR A 4 10.88 -3.92 8.39
CA THR A 4 10.26 -4.18 7.09
C THR A 4 10.59 -5.60 6.61
N SER A 5 9.74 -6.19 5.76
CA SER A 5 9.98 -7.53 5.20
C SER A 5 11.36 -7.69 4.55
N PRO A 6 11.91 -6.72 3.79
CA PRO A 6 13.27 -6.83 3.26
C PRO A 6 14.37 -6.85 4.32
N LEU A 7 14.17 -6.13 5.44
CA LEU A 7 15.12 -6.12 6.55
C LEU A 7 15.13 -7.48 7.26
N VAL A 8 13.93 -8.03 7.53
CA VAL A 8 13.77 -9.37 8.10
C VAL A 8 14.38 -10.43 7.17
N ARG A 9 14.17 -10.32 5.86
CA ARG A 9 14.78 -11.22 4.87
C ARG A 9 16.30 -11.24 4.98
N LYS A 10 16.94 -10.07 4.99
CA LYS A 10 18.41 -9.96 5.12
C LYS A 10 18.89 -10.57 6.44
N TRP A 11 18.17 -10.34 7.53
CA TRP A 11 18.52 -10.91 8.82
C TRP A 11 18.42 -12.44 8.83
N ILE A 12 17.39 -13.01 8.19
CA ILE A 12 17.23 -14.47 8.06
C ILE A 12 18.39 -15.06 7.24
N GLU A 13 18.75 -14.42 6.13
CA GLU A 13 19.88 -14.82 5.29
C GLU A 13 21.20 -14.78 6.06
N GLN A 14 21.44 -13.75 6.87
CA GLN A 14 22.66 -13.65 7.68
C GLN A 14 22.73 -14.69 8.80
N LYS A 15 21.59 -15.00 9.44
CA LYS A 15 21.57 -15.84 10.64
C LYS A 15 21.50 -17.34 10.33
N TRP A 16 20.82 -17.72 9.26
CA TRP A 16 20.63 -19.13 8.89
C TRP A 16 21.18 -19.49 7.51
N ASN A 17 21.73 -18.54 6.76
CA ASN A 17 22.20 -18.74 5.39
C ASN A 17 21.11 -19.28 4.44
N ILE A 18 19.83 -18.95 4.74
CA ILE A 18 18.67 -19.34 3.93
C ILE A 18 18.11 -18.08 3.25
N ARG A 19 18.03 -18.11 1.92
CA ARG A 19 17.48 -17.01 1.14
C ARG A 19 15.98 -17.21 0.88
N TYR A 20 15.16 -16.34 1.50
CA TYR A 20 13.74 -16.22 1.19
C TYR A 20 13.50 -15.18 0.08
N SER A 21 12.37 -15.28 -0.62
CA SER A 21 11.84 -14.17 -1.41
C SER A 21 11.14 -13.14 -0.52
N ASP A 22 10.93 -11.92 -1.00
CA ASP A 22 10.19 -10.90 -0.24
C ASP A 22 8.74 -11.33 0.07
N ARG A 23 8.08 -12.02 -0.88
CA ARG A 23 6.76 -12.63 -0.66
C ARG A 23 6.82 -13.74 0.38
N GLY A 24 7.78 -14.66 0.27
CA GLY A 24 7.94 -15.76 1.23
C GLY A 24 8.22 -15.26 2.65
N THR A 25 8.98 -14.16 2.78
CA THR A 25 9.22 -13.51 4.07
C THR A 25 7.94 -12.91 4.64
N ARG A 26 7.08 -12.31 3.80
CA ARG A 26 5.78 -11.80 4.23
C ARG A 26 4.83 -12.92 4.67
N ASP A 27 4.78 -14.01 3.92
CA ASP A 27 3.97 -15.19 4.27
C ASP A 27 4.47 -15.84 5.57
N LEU A 28 5.79 -15.93 5.76
CA LEU A 28 6.39 -16.39 7.01
C LEU A 28 5.93 -15.52 8.19
N LEU A 29 6.05 -14.20 8.06
CA LEU A 29 5.59 -13.26 9.10
C LEU A 29 4.09 -13.38 9.36
N TYR A 30 3.28 -13.59 8.31
CA TYR A 30 1.83 -13.81 8.44
C TYR A 30 1.51 -15.10 9.21
N ARG A 31 2.18 -16.21 8.89
CA ARG A 31 2.02 -17.51 9.59
C ARG A 31 2.44 -17.42 11.05
N LEU A 32 3.46 -16.62 11.36
CA LEU A 32 3.91 -16.37 12.73
C LEU A 32 3.06 -15.34 13.49
N LYS A 33 1.98 -14.81 12.89
CA LYS A 33 1.16 -13.72 13.45
C LYS A 33 1.96 -12.45 13.78
N LEU A 34 3.10 -12.27 13.12
CA LEU A 34 3.98 -11.10 13.23
C LEU A 34 3.73 -10.08 12.11
N SER A 35 2.79 -10.34 11.19
CA SER A 35 2.36 -9.37 10.20
C SER A 35 1.47 -8.32 10.87
N PHE A 36 1.97 -7.09 10.99
CA PHE A 36 1.14 -5.95 11.35
C PHE A 36 0.37 -5.50 10.11
N THR A 37 -0.92 -5.80 10.06
CA THR A 37 -1.83 -5.08 9.17
C THR A 37 -1.94 -3.68 9.74
N LYS A 38 -1.48 -2.65 9.01
CA LYS A 38 -1.82 -1.27 9.38
C LYS A 38 -3.33 -1.25 9.60
N PRO A 39 -3.86 -0.78 10.75
CA PRO A 39 -5.23 -0.35 10.75
C PRO A 39 -5.29 0.70 9.65
N THR A 40 -5.92 0.36 8.53
CA THR A 40 -6.37 1.36 7.58
C THR A 40 -7.19 2.26 8.44
N TYR A 41 -6.70 3.46 8.76
CA TYR A 41 -7.47 4.44 9.48
C TYR A 41 -8.75 4.60 8.66
N THR A 42 -9.78 3.90 9.11
CA THR A 42 -11.10 3.94 8.53
C THR A 42 -11.44 5.42 8.60
N LEU A 43 -11.97 5.96 7.51
CA LEU A 43 -12.42 7.35 7.36
C LEU A 43 -13.43 7.82 8.44
N ALA A 44 -13.64 7.05 9.51
CA ALA A 44 -14.41 7.38 10.70
C ALA A 44 -13.95 8.67 11.41
N LYS A 45 -12.76 9.21 11.13
CA LYS A 45 -12.31 10.52 11.61
C LYS A 45 -12.22 11.59 10.50
N ALA A 46 -12.68 11.30 9.29
CA ALA A 46 -12.75 12.31 8.24
C ALA A 46 -13.93 13.25 8.54
N ASP A 47 -13.66 14.55 8.50
CA ASP A 47 -14.68 15.58 8.59
C ASP A 47 -15.61 15.46 7.37
N PRO A 48 -16.92 15.20 7.57
CA PRO A 48 -17.85 14.97 6.47
C PRO A 48 -17.95 16.18 5.53
N GLN A 49 -17.80 17.42 6.04
CA GLN A 49 -17.87 18.63 5.21
C GLN A 49 -16.70 18.69 4.22
N LYS A 50 -15.48 18.46 4.72
CA LYS A 50 -14.28 18.43 3.86
C LYS A 50 -14.29 17.30 2.85
N GLN A 51 -14.97 16.19 3.18
CA GLN A 51 -15.14 15.07 2.26
C GLN A 51 -16.13 15.40 1.14
N GLU A 52 -17.19 16.15 1.43
CA GLU A 52 -18.14 16.65 0.42
C GLU A 52 -17.50 17.68 -0.50
N GLU A 53 -16.82 18.69 0.06
CA GLU A 53 -16.06 19.69 -0.70
C GLU A 53 -15.03 19.02 -1.64
N PHE A 54 -14.33 18.00 -1.13
CA PHE A 54 -13.38 17.24 -1.95
C PHE A 54 -14.08 16.45 -3.07
N LYS A 55 -15.26 15.87 -2.83
CA LYS A 55 -16.02 15.16 -3.87
C LYS A 55 -16.47 16.11 -4.97
N GLU A 56 -16.92 17.30 -4.63
CA GLU A 56 -17.32 18.33 -5.59
C GLU A 56 -16.13 18.78 -6.45
N HIS A 57 -15.02 19.17 -5.83
CA HIS A 57 -13.78 19.53 -6.54
C HIS A 57 -13.21 18.38 -7.39
N PHE A 58 -13.34 17.14 -6.92
CA PHE A 58 -12.82 15.97 -7.63
C PHE A 58 -13.61 15.67 -8.91
N GLN A 59 -14.91 15.99 -8.96
CA GLN A 59 -15.70 15.83 -10.18
C GLN A 59 -15.25 16.81 -11.27
N GLU A 60 -14.88 18.04 -10.90
CA GLU A 60 -14.35 19.04 -11.84
C GLU A 60 -12.99 18.62 -12.43
N LEU A 61 -12.17 17.97 -11.62
CA LEU A 61 -10.84 17.47 -12.02
C LEU A 61 -10.88 16.13 -12.76
N LYS A 62 -12.06 15.52 -12.92
CA LYS A 62 -12.21 14.23 -13.58
C LYS A 62 -12.14 14.40 -15.10
N THR A 63 -10.96 14.74 -15.61
CA THR A 63 -10.67 14.55 -17.03
C THR A 63 -10.62 13.05 -17.30
N PRO A 64 -11.41 12.50 -18.23
CA PRO A 64 -11.27 11.10 -18.59
C PRO A 64 -9.88 10.89 -19.15
N ARG A 65 -9.16 9.88 -18.64
CA ARG A 65 -7.80 9.52 -19.08
C ARG A 65 -7.70 9.22 -20.59
N TRP A 66 -8.84 9.06 -21.27
CA TRP A 66 -8.98 8.82 -22.70
C TRP A 66 -9.35 10.08 -23.51
N ALA A 67 -9.73 11.20 -22.89
CA ALA A 67 -10.19 12.41 -23.55
C ALA A 67 -9.07 13.23 -24.24
N HIS A 68 -7.82 12.75 -24.21
CA HIS A 68 -6.65 13.40 -24.82
C HIS A 68 -5.85 12.44 -25.72
N ARG A 69 -6.44 11.33 -26.20
CA ARG A 69 -5.81 10.58 -27.30
C ARG A 69 -6.19 11.26 -28.61
N PRO A 70 -5.28 11.96 -29.32
CA PRO A 70 -5.50 12.18 -30.74
C PRO A 70 -5.57 10.79 -31.39
N ASP A 71 -6.61 10.56 -32.18
CA ASP A 71 -6.76 9.34 -32.97
C ASP A 71 -5.56 9.23 -33.93
N SER A 72 -4.55 8.44 -33.53
CA SER A 72 -3.47 8.06 -34.41
C SER A 72 -3.87 6.81 -35.17
N VAL A 73 -4.15 7.06 -36.45
CA VAL A 73 -4.16 6.18 -37.64
C VAL A 73 -3.42 4.86 -37.45
#